data_AF-A0A0Q8Q2V6-F1
#
_entry.id   AF-A0A0Q8Q2V6-F1
#
_cell.length_a   1.000
_cell.length_b   1.000
_cell.length_c   1.000
_cell.angle_alpha   90.00
_cell.angle_beta   90.00
_cell.angle_gamma   90.00
#
_symmetry.space_group_name_H-M   'P 1'
#
loop_
_entity.id
_entity.type
_entity.pdbx_description
1 polymer ?
#
loop_
_entity_poly.entity_id
_entity_poly.type
_entity_poly.pdbx_seq_one_letter_code
_entity_poly.pdbx_strand_id
1 'polypeptide(L)' 'MIARVVSVLLGTVLGALCSYCAFWIVGWAFGPLYASEEDMSRNVKIFLACAAIFMVCGGWLGNWMFKLFKRRLEQ' A
#
# COMPACT_ATOMS: atom_id res chain seq x y z
N MET A 1 3.49 -8.54 21.92
CA MET A 1 3.65 -9.03 20.54
C MET A 1 2.45 -8.72 19.66
N ILE A 2 1.21 -9.04 20.08
CA ILE A 2 -0.01 -8.88 19.29
C ILE A 2 -0.18 -7.46 18.73
N ALA A 3 -0.05 -6.42 19.56
CA ALA A 3 -0.21 -5.02 19.11
C ALA A 3 0.77 -4.61 17.99
N ARG A 4 2.00 -5.16 17.99
CA ARG A 4 2.99 -4.93 16.94
C ARG A 4 2.55 -5.58 15.62
N VAL A 5 2.08 -6.82 15.69
CA VAL A 5 1.57 -7.56 14.52
C VAL A 5 0.36 -6.84 13.91
N VAL A 6 -0.58 -6.41 14.76
CA VAL A 6 -1.75 -5.63 14.31
C VAL A 6 -1.33 -4.34 13.62
N SER A 7 -0.35 -3.61 14.16
CA SER A 7 0.14 -2.38 13.55
C SER A 7 0.82 -2.62 12.19
N VAL A 8 1.55 -3.72 12.03
CA VAL A 8 2.13 -4.12 10.72
C VAL A 8 1.03 -4.47 9.72
N LEU A 9 0.02 -5.25 10.14
CA LEU A 9 -1.10 -5.63 9.27
C LEU A 9 -1.90 -4.41 8.83
N LEU A 10 -2.22 -3.48 9.76
CA LEU A 10 -2.87 -2.22 9.43
C LEU A 10 -2.05 -1.40 8.44
N GLY A 11 -0.74 -1.27 8.67
CA GLY A 11 0.16 -0.60 7.74
C GLY A 11 0.17 -1.25 6.35
N THR A 12 0.13 -2.58 6.28
CA THR A 12 0.09 -3.33 5.02
C THR A 12 -1.21 -3.07 4.25
N VAL A 13 -2.36 -3.11 4.94
CA VAL A 13 -3.68 -2.80 4.35
C VAL A 13 -3.74 -1.35 3.86
N LEU A 14 -3.22 -0.41 4.65
CA LEU A 14 -3.12 0.99 4.25
C LEU A 14 -2.23 1.16 3.02
N GLY A 15 -1.12 0.43 2.93
CA GLY A 15 -0.27 0.39 1.74
C GLY A 15 -1.04 -0.04 0.49
N ALA A 16 -1.79 -1.15 0.57
CA ALA A 16 -2.65 -1.60 -0.53
C ALA A 16 -3.67 -0.53 -0.95
N LEU A 17 -4.36 0.08 0.02
CA LEU A 17 -5.34 1.15 -0.26
C LEU A 17 -4.70 2.37 -0.92
N CYS A 18 -3.51 2.79 -0.45
CA CYS A 18 -2.76 3.88 -1.08
C CYS A 18 -2.40 3.56 -2.53
N SER A 19 -1.99 2.32 -2.82
CA SER A 19 -1.70 1.92 -4.20
C SER A 19 -2.94 1.98 -5.09
N TYR A 20 -4.09 1.53 -4.59
CA TYR A 20 -5.35 1.64 -5.31
C TYR A 20 -5.73 3.10 -5.60
N CYS A 21 -5.65 3.98 -4.59
CA CYS A 21 -5.90 5.40 -4.76
C CYS A 21 -4.95 6.04 -5.77
N ALA A 22 -3.66 5.69 -5.76
CA ALA A 22 -2.69 6.22 -6.71
C ALA A 22 -3.04 5.84 -8.15
N PHE A 23 -3.36 4.56 -8.42
CA PHE A 23 -3.76 4.13 -9.75
C PHE A 23 -5.11 4.69 -10.19
N TRP A 24 -6.06 4.87 -9.26
CA TRP A 24 -7.33 5.53 -9.55
C TRP A 24 -7.12 7.00 -9.97
N ILE A 25 -6.28 7.75 -9.25
CA ILE A 25 -5.92 9.14 -9.60
C ILE A 25 -5.24 9.19 -10.98
N VAL A 26 -4.32 8.26 -11.25
CA VAL A 26 -3.65 8.18 -12.56
C VAL A 26 -4.65 7.91 -13.68
N GLY A 27 -5.58 6.97 -13.49
CA GLY A 27 -6.63 6.69 -14.47
C GLY A 27 -7.61 7.85 -14.67
N TRP A 28 -7.87 8.63 -13.62
CA TRP A 28 -8.69 9.85 -13.73
C TRP A 28 -7.97 10.97 -14.49
N ALA A 29 -6.66 11.16 -14.25
CA ALA A 29 -5.89 12.27 -14.82
C ALA A 29 -5.44 12.04 -16.28
N PHE A 30 -5.08 10.80 -16.64
CA PHE A 30 -4.49 10.46 -17.94
C PHE A 30 -5.43 9.69 -18.88
N GLY A 31 -6.66 9.41 -18.42
CA GLY A 31 -7.65 8.63 -19.17
C GLY A 31 -7.63 7.14 -18.82
N PRO A 32 -8.53 6.34 -19.43
CA PRO A 32 -8.76 4.95 -19.06
C PRO A 32 -7.48 4.12 -19.20
N LEU A 33 -7.04 3.54 -18.09
CA LEU A 33 -5.88 2.64 -18.01
C LEU A 33 -6.03 1.36 -18.85
N TYR A 34 -7.23 1.08 -19.36
CA TYR A 34 -7.57 -0.14 -20.08
C TYR A 34 -8.32 0.22 -21.36
N ALA A 35 -7.61 0.21 -22.49
CA ALA A 35 -8.19 0.44 -23.82
C ALA A 35 -8.34 -0.85 -24.64
N SER A 36 -7.61 -1.90 -24.27
CA SER A 36 -7.63 -3.23 -24.89
C SER A 36 -7.46 -4.33 -23.83
N GLU A 37 -7.80 -5.58 -24.15
CA GLU A 37 -7.57 -6.73 -23.25
C GLU A 37 -6.08 -6.95 -22.96
N GLU A 38 -5.22 -6.73 -23.95
CA GLU A 38 -3.76 -6.85 -23.80
C GLU A 38 -3.22 -5.82 -22.81
N ASP A 39 -3.67 -4.55 -22.92
CA ASP A 39 -3.33 -3.48 -21.97
C ASP A 39 -3.83 -3.79 -20.56
N MET A 40 -5.01 -4.40 -20.44
CA MET A 40 -5.54 -4.84 -19.15
C MET A 40 -4.62 -5.87 -18.49
N SER A 41 -4.20 -6.89 -19.22
CA SER A 41 -3.32 -7.93 -18.66
C SER A 41 -1.98 -7.37 -18.18
N ARG A 42 -1.41 -6.40 -18.91
CA ARG A 42 -0.13 -5.77 -18.58
C ARG A 42 -0.28 -4.83 -17.38
N ASN A 43 -1.29 -3.97 -17.40
CA ASN A 43 -1.46 -2.95 -16.37
C ASN A 43 -1.93 -3.56 -15.04
N VAL A 44 -2.68 -4.66 -15.05
CA VAL A 44 -2.99 -5.42 -13.82
C VAL A 44 -1.73 -6.03 -13.20
N LYS A 45 -0.81 -6.58 -14.00
CA LYS A 45 0.47 -7.09 -13.47
C LYS A 45 1.31 -5.98 -12.83
N ILE A 46 1.38 -4.80 -13.48
CA ILE A 46 2.07 -3.63 -12.95
C ILE A 46 1.39 -3.16 -11.66
N PHE A 47 0.06 -3.07 -11.65
CA PHE A 47 -0.72 -2.73 -10.46
C PHE A 47 -0.42 -3.67 -9.29
N LEU A 48 -0.44 -4.99 -9.51
CA LEU A 48 -0.13 -5.97 -8.47
C LEU A 48 1.31 -5.85 -7.96
N ALA A 49 2.28 -5.60 -8.84
CA ALA A 49 3.67 -5.38 -8.44
C ALA A 49 3.81 -4.10 -7.59
N CYS A 50 3.18 -3.00 -8.01
CA CYS A 50 3.15 -1.76 -7.23
C CYS A 50 2.43 -1.94 -5.89
N ALA A 51 1.27 -2.60 -5.89
CA ALA A 51 0.51 -2.88 -4.67
C ALA A 51 1.35 -3.69 -3.66
N ALA A 52 2.08 -4.71 -4.13
CA ALA A 52 2.98 -5.49 -3.28
C ALA A 52 4.08 -4.61 -2.66
N ILE A 53 4.70 -3.72 -3.43
CA ILE A 53 5.72 -2.77 -2.92
C ILE A 53 5.11 -1.86 -1.86
N PHE A 54 3.95 -1.24 -2.16
CA PHE A 54 3.26 -0.36 -1.22
C PHE A 54 2.82 -1.09 0.06
N MET A 55 2.38 -2.34 -0.04
CA MET A 55 2.05 -3.18 1.11
C MET A 55 3.27 -3.42 2.00
N VAL A 56 4.43 -3.76 1.42
CA VAL A 56 5.68 -3.96 2.16
C VAL A 56 6.13 -2.66 2.83
N CYS A 57 6.12 -1.54 2.10
CA CYS A 57 6.45 -0.22 2.64
C CYS A 57 5.47 0.19 3.76
N GLY A 58 4.18 -0.04 3.58
CA GLY A 58 3.15 0.24 4.57
C GLY A 58 3.32 -0.58 5.84
N GLY A 59 3.61 -1.89 5.72
CA GLY A 59 3.91 -2.76 6.86
C GLY A 59 5.17 -2.34 7.61
N TRP A 60 6.23 -1.93 6.88
CA TRP A 60 7.45 -1.37 7.48
C TRP A 60 7.13 -0.09 8.25
N LEU A 61 6.42 0.85 7.64
CA LEU A 61 6.03 2.12 8.27
C LEU A 61 5.16 1.88 9.51
N GLY A 62 4.20 0.96 9.46
CA GLY A 62 3.40 0.57 10.63
C GLY A 62 4.26 0.07 11.79
N ASN A 63 5.22 -0.82 11.51
CA ASN A 63 6.18 -1.29 12.51
C ASN A 63 7.07 -0.16 13.07
N TRP A 64 7.48 0.80 12.23
CA TRP A 64 8.26 1.95 12.67
C TRP A 64 7.45 2.89 13.57
N MET A 65 6.20 3.18 13.20
CA MET A 65 5.27 3.98 14.01
C MET A 65 5.01 3.31 15.36
N PHE A 66 4.78 2.00 15.40
CA PHE A 66 4.61 1.25 16.66
C PHE A 66 5.82 1.43 17.59
N LYS A 67 7.04 1.34 17.06
CA LYS A 67 8.28 1.55 17.83
C LYS A 67 8.43 2.99 18.33
N LEU A 68 7.94 3.98 17.58
CA LEU A 68 7.96 5.38 18.00
C LEU A 68 6.95 5.63 19.12
N PHE A 69 5.72 5.13 18.97
CA PHE A 69 4.68 5.26 20.00
C PHE A 69 5.09 4.59 21.31
N LYS A 70 5.63 3.37 21.24
CA LYS A 70 6.12 2.66 22.43
C LYS A 70 7.20 3.46 23.17
N ARG A 71 8.14 4.06 22.43
CA ARG A 71 9.19 4.91 23.02
C ARG A 71 8.66 6.16 23.72
N ARG A 72 7.59 6.79 23.21
CA ARG A 72 6.98 7.97 23.85
C ARG A 72 6.20 7.64 25.13
N LEU A 73 5.67 6.42 25.25
CA LEU A 73 4.93 5.99 26.44
C LEU A 73 5.84 5.58 27.62
N GLU A 74 7.11 5.32 27.33
CA GLU A 74 8.13 4.93 28.31
C GLU A 74 8.94 6.15 28.82
N GLN A 75 8.62 7.36 28.36
CA GLN A 75 9.14 8.65 28.83
C GLN A 75 8.11 9.34 29.73
#